data_AF-A0A494RIB9-F1
#
_entry.id   AF-A0A494RIB9-F1
#
_cell.length_a   1.000
_cell.length_b   1.000
_cell.length_c   1.000
_cell.angle_alpha   90.00
_cell.angle_beta   90.00
_cell.angle_gamma   90.00
#
_symmetry.space_group_name_H-M   'P 1'
#
loop_
_entity.id
_entity.type
_entity.pdbx_description
1 polymer ?
#
loop_
_entity_poly.entity_id
_entity_poly.type
_entity_poly.pdbx_seq_one_letter_code
_entity_poly.pdbx_strand_id
1 'polypeptide(L)'
;MKRIEPNLLLAVTTAIPLALLIATASLFGAPGQLLKYVIIAVLVPAAFVPLNALMAKRMGTRRPPMIHPEAASTAVWASLFPALIILAAGVPVIFPGHDYGLLVIIAAVFFGGTVESAIKARQAG
;
A
#
# COMPACT_ATOMS: atom_id res chain seq x y z
N MET A 1 13.35 24.14 -6.26
CA MET A 1 13.02 22.84 -5.64
C MET A 1 12.17 22.03 -6.62
N LYS A 2 12.58 20.81 -7.00
CA LYS A 2 11.74 19.96 -7.87
C LYS A 2 10.51 19.55 -7.06
N ARG A 3 9.30 19.82 -7.57
CA ARG A 3 8.04 19.42 -6.91
C ARG A 3 7.98 17.88 -6.92
N ILE A 4 7.83 17.27 -5.74
CA ILE A 4 7.60 15.84 -5.62
C ILE A 4 6.20 15.56 -6.16
N GLU A 5 6.07 14.54 -7.00
CA GLU A 5 4.80 14.13 -7.58
C GLU A 5 3.87 13.59 -6.46
N PRO A 6 2.60 14.04 -6.34
CA PRO A 6 1.74 13.71 -5.21
C PRO A 6 1.49 12.21 -4.99
N ASN A 7 1.35 11.42 -6.06
CA ASN A 7 1.11 9.99 -5.94
C ASN A 7 2.36 9.23 -5.49
N LEU A 8 3.55 9.68 -5.89
CA LEU A 8 4.81 9.18 -5.36
C LEU A 8 4.91 9.45 -3.85
N LEU A 9 4.53 10.65 -3.41
CA LEU A 9 4.49 10.97 -1.98
C LEU A 9 3.53 10.05 -1.24
N LEU A 10 2.31 9.84 -1.78
CA LEU A 10 1.35 8.90 -1.22
C LEU A 10 1.91 7.47 -1.12
N ALA A 11 2.58 6.98 -2.16
CA ALA A 11 3.17 5.63 -2.16
C ALA A 11 4.24 5.49 -1.08
N VAL A 12 5.12 6.48 -0.93
CA VAL A 12 6.13 6.52 0.14
C VAL A 12 5.46 6.60 1.52
N THR A 13 4.46 7.45 1.67
CA THR A 13 3.69 7.58 2.92
C THR A 13 2.95 6.29 3.26
N THR A 14 2.61 5.44 2.30
CA THR A 14 1.94 4.15 2.53
C THR A 14 2.96 3.03 2.82
N ALA A 15 4.16 3.11 2.25
CA ALA A 15 5.26 2.18 2.52
C ALA A 15 5.73 2.24 3.99
N ILE A 16 5.77 3.44 4.59
CA ILE A 16 6.25 3.62 5.97
C ILE A 16 5.37 2.87 6.99
N PRO A 17 4.03 3.06 7.01
CA PRO A 17 3.13 2.25 7.84
C PRO A 17 3.20 0.76 7.55
N LEU A 18 3.41 0.34 6.30
CA LEU A 18 3.58 -1.08 5.98
C LEU A 18 4.83 -1.65 6.66
N ALA A 19 5.94 -0.91 6.63
CA ALA A 19 7.16 -1.28 7.35
C ALA A 19 6.92 -1.33 8.87
N LEU A 20 6.18 -0.37 9.42
CA LEU A 20 5.78 -0.35 10.83
C LEU A 20 4.90 -1.57 11.20
N LEU A 21 3.95 -1.94 10.34
CA LEU A 21 3.12 -3.13 10.52
C LEU A 21 3.98 -4.41 10.52
N ILE A 22 4.95 -4.53 9.60
CA ILE A 22 5.87 -5.68 9.58
C ILE A 22 6.69 -5.72 10.86
N ALA A 23 7.22 -4.57 11.32
CA ALA A 23 8.00 -4.49 12.54
C ALA A 23 7.18 -4.91 13.77
N THR A 24 5.99 -4.35 13.95
CA THR A 24 5.09 -4.67 15.06
C THR A 24 4.60 -6.12 15.01
N ALA A 25 4.23 -6.63 13.83
CA ALA A 25 3.86 -8.03 13.64
C ALA A 25 5.02 -9.00 13.90
N SER A 26 6.26 -8.59 13.63
CA SER A 26 7.45 -9.43 13.87
C SER A 26 7.88 -9.42 15.34
N LEU A 27 7.67 -8.31 16.05
CA LEU A 27 8.04 -8.16 17.46
C LEU A 27 6.98 -8.75 18.39
N PHE A 28 5.70 -8.54 18.09
CA PHE A 28 4.59 -8.91 18.98
C PHE A 28 3.74 -10.07 18.46
N GLY A 29 3.85 -10.44 17.17
CA GLY A 29 3.13 -11.57 16.59
C GLY A 29 3.81 -12.92 16.84
N ALA A 30 3.34 -13.95 16.13
CA ALA A 30 3.91 -15.29 16.21
C ALA A 30 5.41 -15.31 15.82
N PRO A 31 6.26 -16.08 16.52
CA PRO A 31 7.70 -16.08 16.30
C PRO A 31 8.07 -16.64 14.91
N GLY A 32 9.18 -16.15 14.35
CA GLY A 32 9.75 -16.65 13.10
C GLY A 32 9.03 -16.22 11.80
N GLN A 33 8.07 -15.29 11.88
CA GLN A 33 7.24 -14.92 10.73
C GLN A 33 7.77 -13.74 9.88
N LEU A 34 8.87 -13.09 10.28
CA LEU A 34 9.41 -11.91 9.60
C LEU A 34 9.64 -12.14 8.10
N LEU A 35 10.32 -13.23 7.73
CA LEU A 35 10.62 -13.53 6.33
C LEU A 35 9.32 -13.68 5.51
N LYS A 36 8.31 -14.35 6.08
CA LYS A 36 6.99 -14.49 5.45
C LYS A 36 6.35 -13.12 5.20
N TYR A 37 6.37 -12.23 6.20
CA TYR A 37 5.80 -10.89 6.07
C TYR A 37 6.53 -10.03 5.04
N VAL A 38 7.86 -10.10 4.97
CA VAL A 38 8.66 -9.41 3.95
C VAL A 38 8.35 -9.95 2.55
N ILE A 39 8.27 -11.27 2.39
CA ILE A 39 7.90 -11.91 1.11
C ILE A 39 6.52 -11.42 0.67
N ILE A 40 5.52 -11.41 1.57
CA ILE A 40 4.18 -10.90 1.28
C ILE A 40 4.24 -9.43 0.86
N ALA A 41 4.94 -8.59 1.62
CA ALA A 41 5.02 -7.16 1.38
C ALA A 41 5.70 -6.79 0.05
N VAL A 42 6.49 -7.69 -0.53
CA VAL A 42 7.13 -7.49 -1.84
C VAL A 42 6.34 -8.17 -2.97
N LEU A 43 5.98 -9.44 -2.81
CA LEU A 43 5.33 -10.21 -3.87
C LEU A 43 3.89 -9.77 -4.13
N VAL A 44 3.13 -9.41 -3.08
CA VAL A 44 1.73 -9.00 -3.26
C VAL A 44 1.64 -7.71 -4.09
N PRO A 45 2.36 -6.61 -3.79
CA PRO A 45 2.33 -5.42 -4.64
C PRO A 45 2.89 -5.70 -6.04
N ALA A 46 3.99 -6.47 -6.14
CA ALA A 46 4.61 -6.80 -7.42
C ALA A 46 3.67 -7.59 -8.35
N ALA A 47 2.83 -8.46 -7.81
CA ALA A 47 1.80 -9.17 -8.58
C ALA A 47 0.55 -8.31 -8.79
N PHE A 48 0.11 -7.57 -7.76
CA PHE A 48 -1.11 -6.76 -7.80
C PHE A 48 -1.06 -5.69 -8.89
N VAL A 49 0.03 -4.92 -8.98
CA VAL A 49 0.17 -3.81 -9.93
C VAL A 49 -0.05 -4.25 -11.39
N PRO A 50 0.68 -5.26 -11.94
CA PRO A 50 0.48 -5.69 -13.32
C PRO A 50 -0.86 -6.42 -13.52
N LEU A 51 -1.32 -7.22 -12.55
CA LEU A 51 -2.61 -7.92 -12.66
C LEU A 51 -3.78 -6.93 -12.67
N ASN A 52 -3.75 -5.88 -11.84
CA ASN A 52 -4.78 -4.87 -11.81
C ASN A 52 -4.80 -4.05 -13.11
N ALA A 53 -3.63 -3.73 -13.67
CA ALA A 53 -3.53 -3.07 -14.98
C ALA A 53 -4.09 -3.94 -16.11
N LEU A 54 -3.78 -5.25 -16.13
CA LEU A 54 -4.31 -6.19 -17.10
C LEU A 54 -5.83 -6.32 -16.98
N MET A 55 -6.35 -6.42 -15.76
CA MET A 55 -7.79 -6.50 -15.50
C MET A 55 -8.50 -5.23 -15.96
N ALA A 56 -7.98 -4.06 -15.62
CA ALA A 56 -8.54 -2.78 -16.05
C ALA A 56 -8.61 -2.68 -17.59
N LYS A 57 -7.58 -3.16 -18.29
CA LYS A 57 -7.54 -3.24 -19.76
C LYS A 57 -8.61 -4.19 -20.30
N ARG A 58 -8.79 -5.38 -19.72
CA ARG A 58 -9.82 -6.35 -20.13
C ARG A 58 -11.24 -5.81 -19.91
N MET A 59 -11.44 -5.03 -18.85
CA MET A 59 -12.72 -4.40 -18.54
C MET A 59 -12.99 -3.11 -19.36
N GLY A 60 -12.05 -2.68 -20.21
CA GLY A 60 -12.17 -1.43 -20.98
C GLY A 60 -12.13 -0.16 -20.11
N THR A 61 -11.75 -0.28 -18.84
CA THR A 61 -11.72 0.85 -17.89
C THR A 61 -10.37 1.56 -17.90
N ARG A 62 -10.38 2.88 -18.08
CA ARG A 62 -9.21 3.74 -17.83
C ARG A 62 -9.35 4.40 -16.47
N ARG A 63 -8.56 3.94 -15.50
CA ARG A 63 -8.53 4.54 -14.16
C ARG A 63 -7.38 5.56 -14.10
N PRO A 64 -7.67 6.86 -13.93
CA PRO A 64 -6.63 7.87 -13.75
C PRO A 64 -5.82 7.62 -12.46
N PRO A 65 -4.68 8.28 -12.27
CA PRO A 65 -3.99 8.31 -10.97
C PRO A 65 -4.97 8.74 -9.86
N MET A 66 -4.82 8.20 -8.66
CA MET A 66 -5.65 8.53 -7.49
C MET A 66 -5.68 10.04 -7.27
N ILE A 67 -4.53 10.71 -7.20
CA ILE A 67 -4.44 12.16 -7.07
C ILE A 67 -4.21 12.76 -8.45
N HIS A 68 -5.15 13.57 -8.94
CA HIS A 68 -5.07 14.26 -10.21
C HIS A 68 -5.76 15.63 -10.14
N PRO A 69 -5.38 16.59 -11.01
CA PRO A 69 -5.82 17.99 -10.90
C PRO A 69 -7.34 18.19 -10.95
N GLU A 70 -8.05 17.35 -11.71
CA GLU A 70 -9.50 17.45 -11.91
C GLU A 70 -10.30 17.04 -10.66
N ALA A 71 -9.67 16.36 -9.70
CA ALA A 71 -10.33 15.90 -8.49
C ALA A 71 -9.39 15.96 -7.27
N ALA A 72 -8.93 17.16 -6.88
CA ALA A 72 -8.04 17.32 -5.72
C ALA A 72 -8.60 16.74 -4.40
N SER A 73 -9.92 16.61 -4.26
CA SER A 73 -10.58 15.97 -3.12
C SER A 73 -10.20 14.49 -2.95
N THR A 74 -9.77 13.80 -4.01
CA THR A 74 -9.29 12.41 -3.92
C THR A 74 -8.00 12.29 -3.09
N ALA A 75 -7.25 13.37 -2.88
CA ALA A 75 -6.08 13.37 -2.00
C ALA A 75 -6.46 13.07 -0.54
N VAL A 76 -7.60 13.60 -0.07
CA VAL A 76 -8.12 13.33 1.27
C VAL A 76 -8.51 11.85 1.38
N TRP A 77 -9.18 11.31 0.37
CA TRP A 77 -9.54 9.90 0.34
C TRP A 77 -8.32 8.98 0.25
N ALA A 78 -7.32 9.37 -0.52
CA ALA A 78 -6.07 8.63 -0.64
C ALA A 78 -5.30 8.57 0.70
N SER A 79 -5.43 9.58 1.56
CA SER A 79 -4.82 9.56 2.89
C SER A 79 -5.36 8.45 3.81
N LEU A 80 -6.52 7.88 3.47
CA LEU A 80 -7.09 6.75 4.21
C LEU A 80 -6.23 5.49 4.12
N PHE A 81 -5.52 5.26 3.00
CA PHE A 81 -4.62 4.11 2.85
C PHE A 81 -3.54 4.05 3.92
N PRO A 82 -2.65 5.06 4.05
CA PRO A 82 -1.64 5.05 5.10
C PRO A 82 -2.26 5.07 6.50
N ALA A 83 -3.36 5.83 6.72
CA ALA A 83 -4.02 5.89 8.03
C ALA A 83 -4.53 4.51 8.49
N LEU A 84 -5.18 3.74 7.61
CA LEU A 84 -5.65 2.39 7.93
C LEU A 84 -4.50 1.42 8.21
N ILE A 85 -3.38 1.53 7.49
CA ILE A 85 -2.22 0.68 7.76
C ILE A 85 -1.55 1.06 9.09
N ILE A 86 -1.53 2.35 9.48
CA ILE A 86 -1.06 2.77 10.80
C ILE A 86 -1.92 2.14 11.90
N LEU A 87 -3.24 2.19 11.75
CA LEU A 87 -4.16 1.56 12.71
C LEU A 87 -3.93 0.04 12.76
N ALA A 88 -3.74 -0.60 11.61
CA ALA A 88 -3.40 -2.03 11.51
C ALA A 88 -2.09 -2.35 12.24
N ALA A 89 -1.07 -1.48 12.17
CA ALA A 89 0.20 -1.67 12.88
C ALA A 89 0.05 -1.62 14.41
N GLY A 90 -1.03 -1.05 14.94
CA GLY A 90 -1.36 -1.11 16.36
C GLY A 90 -1.90 -2.48 16.81
N VAL A 91 -2.46 -3.28 15.88
CA VAL A 91 -3.13 -4.55 16.22
C VAL A 91 -2.18 -5.57 16.87
N PRO A 92 -0.96 -5.83 16.35
CA PRO A 92 -0.03 -6.76 17.00
C PRO A 92 0.35 -6.37 18.42
N VAL A 93 0.38 -5.06 18.73
CA VAL A 93 0.71 -4.54 20.06
C VAL A 93 -0.39 -4.86 21.07
N ILE A 94 -1.65 -4.77 20.65
CA ILE A 94 -2.82 -5.00 21.52
C ILE A 94 -3.12 -6.50 21.64
N PHE A 95 -2.89 -7.28 20.57
CA PHE A 95 -3.24 -8.71 20.50
C PHE A 95 -2.02 -9.60 20.17
N PRO A 96 -1.02 -9.71 21.07
CA PRO A 96 0.21 -10.42 20.75
C PRO A 96 0.02 -11.93 20.47
N GLY A 97 1.02 -12.56 19.85
CA GLY A 97 1.12 -14.01 19.67
C GLY A 97 0.43 -14.60 18.43
N HIS A 98 -0.29 -13.79 17.64
CA HIS A 98 -1.02 -14.25 16.45
C HIS A 98 -0.21 -14.14 15.16
N ASP A 99 -0.60 -14.91 14.15
CA ASP A 99 -0.13 -14.73 12.78
C ASP A 99 -0.88 -13.57 12.10
N TYR A 100 -0.13 -12.56 11.67
CA TYR A 100 -0.65 -11.34 11.04
C TYR A 100 -0.54 -11.35 9.51
N GLY A 101 -0.27 -12.49 8.89
CA GLY A 101 -0.05 -12.60 7.44
C GLY A 101 -1.17 -11.99 6.62
N LEU A 102 -2.45 -12.24 6.98
CA LEU A 102 -3.60 -11.65 6.29
C LEU A 102 -3.60 -10.12 6.38
N LEU A 103 -3.27 -9.56 7.55
CA LEU A 103 -3.21 -8.12 7.76
C LEU A 103 -2.11 -7.49 6.90
N VAL A 104 -0.95 -8.15 6.81
CA VAL A 104 0.15 -7.73 5.93
C VAL A 104 -0.26 -7.84 4.46
N ILE A 105 -1.01 -8.86 4.04
CA ILE A 105 -1.55 -8.98 2.67
C ILE A 105 -2.44 -7.78 2.34
N ILE A 106 -3.40 -7.45 3.22
CA ILE A 106 -4.33 -6.33 3.00
C ILE A 106 -3.56 -5.01 2.88
N ALA A 107 -2.63 -4.76 3.79
CA ALA A 107 -1.78 -3.56 3.77
C ALA A 107 -0.90 -3.51 2.50
N ALA A 108 -0.38 -4.65 2.05
CA ALA A 108 0.40 -4.74 0.83
C ALA A 108 -0.45 -4.46 -0.44
N VAL A 109 -1.71 -4.88 -0.48
CA VAL A 109 -2.64 -4.51 -1.57
C VAL A 109 -2.88 -3.00 -1.59
N PHE A 110 -3.09 -2.37 -0.43
CA PHE A 110 -3.23 -0.92 -0.32
C PHE A 110 -1.99 -0.19 -0.83
N PHE A 111 -0.81 -0.62 -0.38
CA PHE A 111 0.46 -0.11 -0.90
C PHE A 111 0.58 -0.30 -2.42
N GLY A 112 0.26 -1.48 -2.94
CA GLY A 112 0.24 -1.77 -4.38
C GLY A 112 -0.65 -0.80 -5.17
N GLY A 113 -1.84 -0.46 -4.65
CA GLY A 113 -2.71 0.55 -5.25
C GLY A 113 -2.09 1.94 -5.32
N THR A 114 -1.39 2.36 -4.26
CA THR A 114 -0.69 3.65 -4.25
C THR A 114 0.52 3.68 -5.18
N VAL A 115 1.25 2.56 -5.31
CA VAL A 115 2.36 2.39 -6.26
C VAL A 115 1.85 2.43 -7.70
N GLU A 116 0.78 1.72 -8.01
CA GLU A 116 0.13 1.77 -9.33
C GLU A 116 -0.28 3.21 -9.67
N SER A 117 -0.83 3.94 -8.70
CA SER A 117 -1.17 5.34 -8.85
C SER A 117 0.02 6.21 -9.22
N ALA A 118 1.15 6.04 -8.52
CA ALA A 118 2.40 6.75 -8.80
C ALA A 118 2.97 6.43 -10.19
N ILE A 119 2.91 5.16 -10.60
CA ILE A 119 3.34 4.72 -11.94
C ILE A 119 2.50 5.40 -13.02
N LYS A 120 1.18 5.43 -12.85
CA LYS A 120 0.26 6.10 -13.79
C LYS A 120 0.50 7.59 -13.86
N ALA A 121 0.71 8.26 -12.72
CA ALA A 121 0.99 9.69 -12.70
C ALA A 121 2.29 10.03 -13.43
N ARG A 122 3.33 9.20 -13.25
CA ARG A 122 4.60 9.31 -13.99
C ARG A 122 4.44 9.10 -15.50
N GLN A 123 3.51 8.26 -15.93
CA GLN A 123 3.25 8.02 -17.36
C GLN A 123 2.41 9.12 -18.01
N ALA A 124 1.66 9.89 -17.21
CA ALA A 124 0.75 10.95 -17.69
C ALA A 124 1.39 12.34 -17.72
N GLY A 125 2.49 12.55 -16.98
CA GLY A 125 3.30 13.78 -17.01
C GLY A 125 4.48 13.66 -17.95
#